data_AF-A0A7V3JLY9-F1
#
_entry.id   AF-A0A7V3JLY9-F1
#
_cell.length_a   1.000
_cell.length_b   1.000
_cell.length_c   1.000
_cell.angle_alpha   90.00
_cell.angle_beta   90.00
_cell.angle_gamma   90.00
#
_symmetry.space_group_name_H-M   'P 1'
#
loop_
_entity.id
_entity.type
_entity.pdbx_description
1 polymer ?
#
loop_
_entity_poly.entity_id
_entity_poly.type
_entity_poly.pdbx_seq_one_letter_code
_entity_poly.pdbx_strand_id
1 'polypeptide(L)'
;MVFLRCLYRRDIAREMIQVVARASVWLAEHPPKVVDPQAVGLALFLAVLERKPQAVCAALEKCAVPVEALLDAAEAAQWPLHKAAEANSQGQADAGCGLLYSEELTECLTHWIDAAEAQAWAYSERAVRPEHLLLAILETDGPWNDLLARRGLAAGAVREALEAELALAPRPARRQAEIIRSWGTTAQWLNSPAVGVPRRFGVGGMLVIVTMFGLLYGGLQWLHAPPLVFLMVAVFFAGLALGQMLLRGGRFPRAASVKMGAILWPAEVFLLALYVGYRVNPSGPSVGGALLAAAVNIPIGAFLGYLCGCLVAGVVLLLDMGRELRNRFRRSRATHLPAKVPPEPPVTAR
;
A
#
# COMPACT_ATOMS: atom_id res chain seq x y z
N MET A 1 12.98 -12.73 2.08
CA MET A 1 12.39 -11.81 3.09
C MET A 1 11.35 -10.83 2.52
N VAL A 2 11.36 -10.58 1.20
CA VAL A 2 10.47 -9.59 0.55
C VAL A 2 9.06 -10.13 0.25
N PHE A 3 8.93 -11.42 -0.06
CA PHE A 3 7.63 -12.10 -0.18
C PHE A 3 6.76 -11.94 1.08
N LEU A 4 7.39 -11.96 2.26
CA LEU A 4 6.74 -11.70 3.55
C LEU A 4 6.23 -10.26 3.68
N ARG A 5 6.78 -9.26 2.97
CA ARG A 5 6.33 -7.86 3.05
C ARG A 5 4.99 -7.64 2.36
N CYS A 6 4.75 -8.28 1.21
CA CYS A 6 3.44 -8.28 0.54
C CYS A 6 2.39 -8.98 1.41
N LEU A 7 2.71 -10.16 1.95
CA LEU A 7 1.80 -10.94 2.80
C LEU A 7 1.49 -10.31 4.17
N TYR A 8 2.28 -9.33 4.62
CA TYR A 8 2.07 -8.65 5.90
C TYR A 8 1.07 -7.48 5.83
N ARG A 9 0.42 -7.23 4.69
CA ARG A 9 -0.83 -6.45 4.68
C ARG A 9 -1.92 -7.35 5.28
N ARG A 10 -2.25 -7.09 6.56
CA ARG A 10 -3.14 -7.92 7.41
C ARG A 10 -4.54 -8.16 6.83
N ASP A 11 -4.94 -7.43 5.80
CA ASP A 11 -6.24 -7.51 5.14
C ASP A 11 -6.20 -8.31 3.82
N ILE A 12 -5.04 -8.84 3.42
CA ILE A 12 -4.95 -9.85 2.36
C ILE A 12 -5.59 -11.12 2.91
N ALA A 13 -6.76 -11.47 2.39
CA ALA A 13 -7.44 -12.70 2.77
C ALA A 13 -6.50 -13.89 2.60
N ARG A 14 -6.60 -14.90 3.48
CA ARG A 14 -5.83 -16.17 3.39
C ARG A 14 -5.81 -16.73 1.96
N GLU A 15 -6.88 -16.54 1.21
CA GLU A 15 -7.03 -16.94 -0.19
C GLU A 15 -6.06 -16.21 -1.13
N MET A 16 -5.88 -14.90 -0.97
CA MET A 16 -4.97 -14.12 -1.80
C MET A 16 -3.50 -14.49 -1.52
N ILE A 17 -3.16 -14.86 -0.27
CA ILE A 17 -1.85 -15.46 0.05
C ILE A 17 -1.64 -16.75 -0.74
N GLN A 18 -2.67 -17.60 -0.81
CA GLN A 18 -2.61 -18.86 -1.56
C GLN A 18 -2.52 -18.62 -3.07
N VAL A 19 -3.22 -17.62 -3.62
CA VAL A 19 -3.10 -17.21 -5.03
C VAL A 19 -1.67 -16.78 -5.34
N VAL A 20 -1.09 -15.87 -4.55
CA VAL A 20 0.29 -15.37 -4.79
C VAL A 20 1.32 -16.49 -4.61
N ALA A 21 1.16 -17.35 -3.60
CA ALA A 21 2.01 -18.53 -3.42
C ALA A 21 1.93 -19.47 -4.63
N ARG A 22 0.72 -19.75 -5.13
CA ARG A 22 0.53 -20.64 -6.28
C ARG A 22 1.07 -20.03 -7.57
N ALA A 23 0.87 -18.73 -7.81
CA ALA A 23 1.48 -18.03 -8.94
C ALA A 23 3.01 -18.06 -8.90
N SER A 24 3.60 -17.99 -7.70
CA SER A 24 5.06 -18.11 -7.54
C SER A 24 5.57 -19.50 -7.87
N VAL A 25 4.84 -20.56 -7.47
CA VAL A 25 5.14 -21.94 -7.86
C VAL A 25 5.05 -22.09 -9.38
N TRP A 26 3.99 -21.54 -9.99
CA TRP A 26 3.81 -21.59 -11.43
C TRP A 26 4.96 -20.92 -12.18
N LEU A 27 5.40 -19.73 -11.74
CA LEU A 27 6.55 -19.02 -12.31
C LEU A 27 7.87 -19.78 -12.11
N ALA A 28 8.00 -20.57 -11.04
CA ALA A 28 9.19 -21.40 -10.82
C ALA A 28 9.20 -22.64 -11.73
N GLU A 29 8.03 -23.24 -11.98
CA GLU A 29 7.85 -24.36 -12.90
C GLU A 29 7.95 -23.91 -14.38
N HIS A 30 7.61 -22.65 -14.65
CA HIS A 30 7.51 -22.05 -15.99
C HIS A 30 8.24 -20.69 -16.04
N PRO A 31 9.56 -20.65 -15.84
CA PRO A 31 10.30 -19.40 -15.70
C PRO A 31 10.18 -18.55 -16.97
N PRO A 32 9.70 -17.30 -16.88
CA PRO A 32 9.65 -16.42 -18.03
C PRO A 32 11.05 -15.97 -18.44
N LYS A 33 11.21 -15.75 -19.76
CA LYS A 33 12.46 -15.19 -20.30
C LYS A 33 12.78 -13.81 -19.71
N VAL A 34 11.73 -13.02 -19.47
CA VAL A 34 11.80 -11.71 -18.82
C VAL A 34 10.71 -11.68 -17.76
N VAL A 35 11.08 -11.35 -16.52
CA VAL A 35 10.11 -11.11 -15.46
C VAL A 35 9.51 -9.73 -15.68
N ASP A 36 8.35 -9.69 -16.33
CA ASP A 36 7.59 -8.48 -16.58
C ASP A 36 6.18 -8.55 -15.95
N PRO A 37 5.46 -7.41 -15.87
CA PRO A 37 4.12 -7.40 -15.28
C PRO A 37 3.14 -8.35 -15.98
N GLN A 38 3.26 -8.60 -17.29
CA GLN A 38 2.33 -9.45 -18.04
C GLN A 38 2.54 -10.94 -17.72
N ALA A 39 3.79 -11.40 -17.63
CA ALA A 39 4.11 -12.77 -17.23
C ALA A 39 3.63 -13.07 -15.80
N VAL A 40 3.88 -12.13 -14.87
CA VAL A 40 3.40 -12.26 -13.49
C VAL A 40 1.88 -12.17 -13.41
N GLY A 41 1.25 -11.29 -14.21
CA GLY A 41 -0.21 -11.15 -14.30
C GLY A 41 -0.88 -12.42 -14.81
N LEU A 42 -0.29 -13.09 -15.81
CA LEU A 42 -0.78 -14.37 -16.30
C LEU A 42 -0.68 -15.47 -15.23
N ALA A 43 0.45 -15.57 -14.53
CA ALA A 43 0.61 -16.54 -13.46
C ALA A 43 -0.42 -16.31 -12.34
N LEU A 44 -0.68 -15.05 -11.98
CA LEU A 44 -1.71 -14.67 -11.02
C LEU A 44 -3.12 -14.99 -11.53
N PHE A 45 -3.41 -14.72 -12.80
CA PHE A 45 -4.69 -15.06 -13.44
C PHE A 45 -4.99 -16.56 -13.33
N LEU A 46 -4.03 -17.40 -13.71
CA LEU A 46 -4.17 -18.86 -13.63
C LEU A 46 -4.32 -19.32 -12.18
N ALA A 47 -3.52 -18.76 -11.26
CA ALA A 47 -3.63 -19.08 -9.84
C ALA A 47 -4.98 -18.67 -9.25
N VAL A 48 -5.61 -17.59 -9.71
CA VAL A 48 -6.98 -17.24 -9.32
C VAL A 48 -7.96 -18.28 -9.84
N LEU A 49 -7.87 -18.67 -11.13
CA LEU A 49 -8.76 -19.67 -11.72
C LEU A 49 -8.67 -21.04 -11.01
N GLU A 50 -7.46 -21.51 -10.71
CA GLU A 50 -7.23 -22.77 -9.99
C GLU A 50 -7.86 -22.79 -8.59
N ARG A 51 -7.90 -21.64 -7.91
CA ARG A 51 -8.51 -21.52 -6.58
C ARG A 51 -10.04 -21.56 -6.62
N LYS A 52 -10.64 -21.42 -7.80
CA LYS A 52 -12.09 -21.43 -8.04
C LYS A 52 -12.89 -20.57 -7.03
N PRO A 53 -12.58 -19.26 -6.91
CA PRO A 53 -13.38 -18.38 -6.05
C PRO A 53 -14.83 -18.39 -6.54
N GLN A 54 -15.78 -18.47 -5.62
CA GLN A 54 -17.20 -18.66 -5.96
C GLN A 54 -17.72 -17.61 -6.95
N ALA A 55 -17.36 -16.33 -6.75
CA ALA A 55 -17.78 -15.24 -7.63
C ALA A 55 -17.13 -15.33 -9.02
N VAL A 56 -15.89 -15.83 -9.13
CA VAL A 56 -15.23 -16.05 -10.42
C VAL A 56 -15.88 -17.19 -11.19
N CYS A 57 -16.18 -18.31 -10.51
CA CYS A 57 -16.90 -19.43 -11.11
C CYS A 57 -18.28 -18.99 -11.62
N ALA A 58 -19.06 -18.29 -10.79
CA ALA A 58 -20.39 -17.80 -11.16
C ALA A 58 -20.33 -16.81 -12.35
N ALA A 59 -19.33 -15.91 -12.38
CA ALA A 59 -19.14 -14.99 -13.49
C ALA A 59 -18.81 -15.71 -14.81
N LEU A 60 -17.95 -16.72 -14.77
CA LEU A 60 -17.55 -17.51 -15.93
C LEU A 60 -18.68 -18.43 -16.43
N GLU A 61 -19.45 -19.03 -15.51
CA GLU A 61 -20.67 -19.78 -15.85
C GLU A 61 -21.70 -18.92 -16.58
N LYS A 62 -21.90 -17.66 -16.14
CA LYS A 62 -22.74 -16.68 -16.86
C LYS A 62 -22.24 -16.36 -18.27
N CYS A 63 -20.93 -16.48 -18.48
CA CYS A 63 -20.31 -16.34 -19.79
C CYS A 63 -20.32 -17.66 -20.60
N ALA A 64 -21.00 -18.71 -20.11
CA ALA A 64 -21.09 -20.03 -20.72
C ALA A 64 -19.73 -20.74 -20.93
N VAL A 65 -18.73 -20.43 -20.10
CA VAL A 65 -17.41 -21.06 -20.17
C VAL A 65 -17.03 -21.60 -18.80
N PRO A 66 -16.89 -22.93 -18.64
CA PRO A 66 -16.43 -23.49 -17.38
C PRO A 66 -14.95 -23.12 -17.13
N VAL A 67 -14.59 -22.93 -15.86
CA VAL A 67 -13.23 -22.57 -15.44
C VAL A 67 -12.20 -23.58 -15.97
N GLU A 68 -12.57 -24.85 -15.96
CA GLU A 68 -11.75 -25.97 -16.42
C GLU A 68 -11.35 -25.81 -17.89
N ALA A 69 -12.26 -25.34 -18.75
CA ALA A 69 -11.93 -25.12 -20.16
C ALA A 69 -10.89 -24.01 -20.35
N LEU A 70 -10.84 -23.01 -19.47
CA LEU A 70 -9.81 -21.97 -19.50
C LEU A 70 -8.47 -22.50 -19.01
N LEU A 71 -8.46 -23.32 -17.95
CA LEU A 71 -7.24 -23.98 -17.47
C LEU A 71 -6.68 -24.94 -18.53
N ASP A 72 -7.53 -25.78 -19.14
CA ASP A 72 -7.14 -26.68 -20.23
C ASP A 72 -6.60 -25.88 -21.43
N ALA A 73 -7.18 -24.72 -21.73
CA ALA A 73 -6.68 -23.85 -22.79
C ALA A 73 -5.33 -23.23 -22.44
N ALA A 74 -5.09 -22.90 -21.17
CA ALA A 74 -3.81 -22.41 -20.69
C ALA A 74 -2.71 -23.46 -20.87
N GLU A 75 -3.00 -24.70 -20.47
CA GLU A 75 -2.09 -25.84 -20.60
C GLU A 75 -1.83 -26.18 -22.07
N ALA A 76 -2.89 -26.32 -22.87
CA ALA A 76 -2.80 -26.68 -24.29
C ALA A 76 -2.14 -25.59 -25.13
N ALA A 77 -2.25 -24.32 -24.73
CA ALA A 77 -1.61 -23.24 -25.46
C ALA A 77 -0.07 -23.30 -25.40
N GLN A 78 0.53 -24.20 -24.59
CA GLN A 78 1.97 -24.37 -24.41
C GLN A 78 2.68 -23.01 -24.50
N TRP A 79 2.17 -22.05 -23.70
CA TRP A 79 2.40 -20.63 -23.93
C TRP A 79 3.92 -20.36 -24.00
N PRO A 80 4.41 -19.34 -24.77
CA PRO A 80 5.80 -19.20 -25.22
C PRO A 80 6.92 -19.17 -24.16
N LEU A 81 6.59 -19.32 -22.88
CA LEU A 81 7.53 -19.56 -21.79
C LEU A 81 8.37 -20.83 -22.05
N HIS A 82 7.76 -21.92 -22.54
CA HIS A 82 8.46 -23.19 -22.73
C HIS A 82 9.39 -23.22 -23.95
N LYS A 83 8.97 -22.72 -25.12
CA LYS A 83 9.79 -22.77 -26.35
C LYS A 83 11.08 -21.93 -26.27
N ALA A 84 11.14 -20.93 -25.39
CA ALA A 84 12.36 -20.15 -25.18
C ALA A 84 13.30 -20.77 -24.13
N ALA A 85 12.77 -21.54 -23.17
CA ALA A 85 13.56 -22.19 -22.13
C ALA A 85 14.39 -23.36 -22.67
N GLU A 86 13.84 -24.16 -23.59
CA GLU A 86 14.57 -25.27 -24.23
C GLU A 86 15.73 -24.79 -25.12
N ALA A 87 15.65 -23.58 -25.69
CA ALA A 87 16.73 -23.01 -26.49
C ALA A 87 17.91 -22.47 -25.65
N ASN A 88 17.69 -22.24 -24.34
CA ASN A 88 18.70 -21.70 -23.40
C ASN A 88 19.14 -22.70 -22.32
N SER A 89 18.51 -23.88 -22.23
CA SER A 89 18.79 -24.88 -21.19
C SER A 89 20.12 -25.62 -21.35
N GLN A 90 20.87 -25.40 -22.44
CA GLN A 90 22.18 -26.02 -22.64
C GLN A 90 23.32 -25.40 -21.79
N GLY A 91 23.07 -24.39 -20.95
CA GLY A 91 24.15 -23.76 -20.17
C GLY A 91 23.84 -23.24 -18.75
N GLN A 92 22.63 -23.38 -18.21
CA GLN A 92 22.26 -22.60 -17.00
C GLN A 92 21.27 -23.31 -16.06
N ALA A 93 21.68 -24.45 -15.48
CA ALA A 93 20.83 -25.24 -14.57
C ALA A 93 20.66 -24.65 -13.16
N ASP A 94 21.46 -23.66 -12.73
CA ASP A 94 21.42 -23.11 -11.36
C ASP A 94 20.52 -21.87 -11.19
N ALA A 95 19.80 -21.42 -12.23
CA ALA A 95 19.04 -20.16 -12.20
C ALA A 95 17.66 -20.24 -11.52
N GLY A 96 17.10 -21.44 -11.30
CA GLY A 96 15.70 -21.62 -10.88
C GLY A 96 15.35 -21.02 -9.52
N CYS A 97 16.25 -21.10 -8.54
CA CYS A 97 16.02 -20.55 -7.19
C CYS A 97 16.19 -19.02 -7.12
N GLY A 98 16.90 -18.39 -8.06
CA GLY A 98 17.16 -16.95 -8.03
C GLY A 98 15.93 -16.11 -8.33
N LEU A 99 15.04 -16.61 -9.18
CA LEU A 99 13.85 -15.90 -9.67
C LEU A 99 12.85 -15.58 -8.56
N LEU A 100 12.66 -16.49 -7.61
CA LEU A 100 11.73 -16.31 -6.48
C LEU A 100 12.14 -15.19 -5.51
N TYR A 101 13.37 -14.69 -5.62
CA TYR A 101 13.91 -13.62 -4.79
C TYR A 101 14.35 -12.39 -5.58
N SER A 102 14.01 -12.30 -6.86
CA SER A 102 14.38 -11.15 -7.67
C SER A 102 13.58 -9.91 -7.25
N GLU A 103 14.24 -8.75 -7.37
CA GLU A 103 13.63 -7.46 -7.08
C GLU A 103 12.52 -7.15 -8.09
N GLU A 104 12.71 -7.55 -9.34
CA GLU A 104 11.76 -7.40 -10.45
C GLU A 104 10.45 -8.16 -10.19
N LEU A 105 10.52 -9.40 -9.71
CA LEU A 105 9.32 -10.16 -9.35
C LEU A 105 8.54 -9.47 -8.22
N THR A 106 9.26 -8.93 -7.23
CA THR A 106 8.64 -8.17 -6.15
C THR A 106 7.92 -6.93 -6.68
N GLU A 107 8.56 -6.18 -7.57
CA GLU A 107 7.97 -4.97 -8.16
C GLU A 107 6.70 -5.30 -8.96
N CYS A 108 6.75 -6.36 -9.78
CA CYS A 108 5.61 -6.84 -10.55
C CYS A 108 4.45 -7.33 -9.64
N LEU A 109 4.75 -8.10 -8.60
CA LEU A 109 3.73 -8.51 -7.62
C LEU A 109 3.13 -7.32 -6.88
N THR A 110 3.96 -6.35 -6.50
CA THR A 110 3.51 -5.12 -5.82
C THR A 110 2.57 -4.31 -6.73
N HIS A 111 2.90 -4.21 -8.02
CA HIS A 111 2.05 -3.56 -9.02
C HIS A 111 0.64 -4.17 -9.05
N TRP A 112 0.53 -5.50 -9.16
CA TRP A 112 -0.78 -6.18 -9.20
C TRP A 112 -1.55 -6.11 -7.89
N ILE A 113 -0.87 -6.19 -6.75
CA ILE A 113 -1.51 -6.07 -5.43
C ILE A 113 -2.05 -4.65 -5.23
N ASP A 114 -1.29 -3.61 -5.60
CA ASP A 114 -1.75 -2.23 -5.49
C ASP A 114 -2.93 -1.95 -6.46
N ALA A 115 -2.94 -2.56 -7.65
CA ALA A 115 -4.09 -2.50 -8.57
C ALA A 115 -5.32 -3.22 -8.00
N ALA A 116 -5.15 -4.40 -7.42
CA ALA A 116 -6.22 -5.14 -6.75
C ALA A 116 -6.78 -4.38 -5.53
N GLU A 117 -5.95 -3.61 -4.82
CA GLU A 117 -6.41 -2.73 -3.74
C GLU A 117 -7.25 -1.57 -4.24
N ALA A 118 -6.87 -0.96 -5.36
CA ALA A 118 -7.68 0.08 -5.99
C ALA A 118 -9.07 -0.47 -6.36
N GLN A 119 -9.12 -1.70 -6.88
CA GLN A 119 -10.38 -2.41 -7.15
C GLN A 119 -11.17 -2.66 -5.87
N ALA A 120 -10.57 -3.25 -4.82
CA ALA A 120 -11.24 -3.47 -3.53
C ALA A 120 -11.85 -2.19 -2.95
N TRP A 121 -11.13 -1.06 -3.04
CA TRP A 121 -11.64 0.25 -2.60
C TRP A 121 -12.82 0.75 -3.43
N ALA A 122 -12.85 0.51 -4.73
CA ALA A 122 -13.99 0.87 -5.58
C ALA A 122 -15.29 0.18 -5.11
N TYR A 123 -15.18 -1.05 -4.59
CA TYR A 123 -16.30 -1.81 -4.03
C TYR A 123 -16.53 -1.56 -2.52
N SER A 124 -15.83 -0.59 -1.92
CA SER A 124 -15.86 -0.31 -0.48
C SER A 124 -15.49 -1.53 0.38
N GLU A 125 -14.71 -2.46 -0.17
CA GLU A 125 -14.17 -3.60 0.56
C GLU A 125 -12.83 -3.23 1.22
N ARG A 126 -12.65 -3.62 2.48
CA ARG A 126 -11.39 -3.39 3.21
C ARG A 126 -10.33 -4.43 2.90
N ALA A 127 -10.73 -5.62 2.47
CA ALA A 127 -9.86 -6.75 2.25
C ALA A 127 -9.71 -7.01 0.75
N VAL A 128 -8.48 -7.26 0.32
CA VAL A 128 -8.21 -7.69 -1.05
C VAL A 128 -8.53 -9.18 -1.15
N ARG A 129 -9.24 -9.54 -2.21
CA ARG A 129 -9.69 -10.90 -2.50
C ARG A 129 -9.24 -11.29 -3.91
N PRO A 130 -9.21 -12.60 -4.25
CA PRO A 130 -8.87 -13.05 -5.59
C PRO A 130 -9.68 -12.39 -6.72
N GLU A 131 -10.94 -12.03 -6.47
CA GLU A 131 -11.80 -11.36 -7.44
C GLU A 131 -11.30 -9.96 -7.80
N HIS A 132 -10.86 -9.19 -6.80
CA HIS A 132 -10.31 -7.84 -7.03
C HIS A 132 -9.01 -7.90 -7.85
N LEU A 133 -8.20 -8.94 -7.62
CA LEU A 133 -7.02 -9.20 -8.42
C LEU A 133 -7.38 -9.55 -9.86
N LEU A 134 -8.39 -10.39 -10.06
CA LEU A 134 -8.85 -10.76 -11.39
C LEU A 134 -9.41 -9.54 -12.13
N LEU A 135 -10.20 -8.69 -11.47
CA LEU A 135 -10.66 -7.42 -12.06
C LEU A 135 -9.49 -6.53 -12.49
N ALA A 136 -8.47 -6.39 -11.65
CA ALA A 136 -7.28 -5.60 -11.97
C ALA A 136 -6.53 -6.16 -13.20
N ILE A 137 -6.42 -7.48 -13.32
CA ILE A 137 -5.83 -8.15 -14.49
C ILE A 137 -6.67 -7.90 -15.74
N LEU A 138 -7.99 -8.09 -15.67
CA LEU A 138 -8.92 -7.92 -16.80
C LEU A 138 -9.05 -6.46 -17.29
N GLU A 139 -8.69 -5.47 -16.46
CA GLU A 139 -8.65 -4.05 -16.85
C GLU A 139 -7.43 -3.71 -17.74
N THR A 140 -6.45 -4.60 -17.78
CA THR A 140 -5.21 -4.40 -18.53
C THR A 140 -5.09 -5.35 -19.71
N ASP A 141 -4.44 -4.88 -20.77
CA ASP A 141 -4.15 -5.72 -21.92
C ASP A 141 -3.00 -6.68 -21.63
N GLY A 142 -3.21 -7.96 -21.93
CA GLY A 142 -2.19 -8.99 -21.71
C GLY A 142 -2.56 -10.35 -22.29
N PRO A 143 -1.71 -11.36 -22.09
CA PRO A 143 -1.85 -12.69 -22.70
C PRO A 143 -3.10 -13.45 -22.26
N TRP A 144 -3.70 -13.09 -21.12
CA TRP A 144 -5.00 -13.62 -20.70
C TRP A 144 -6.14 -13.25 -21.67
N ASN A 145 -6.05 -12.13 -22.40
CA ASN A 145 -7.07 -11.75 -23.39
C ASN A 145 -7.11 -12.74 -24.55
N ASP A 146 -5.95 -13.18 -25.05
CA ASP A 146 -5.86 -14.19 -26.10
C ASP A 146 -6.40 -15.54 -25.62
N LEU A 147 -6.12 -15.90 -24.37
CA LEU A 147 -6.61 -17.13 -23.75
C LEU A 147 -8.14 -17.13 -23.66
N LEU A 148 -8.74 -16.01 -23.24
CA LEU A 148 -10.19 -15.81 -23.24
C LEU A 148 -10.76 -15.84 -24.66
N ALA A 149 -10.13 -15.16 -25.61
CA ALA A 149 -10.59 -15.09 -26.99
C ALA A 149 -10.62 -16.47 -27.68
N ARG A 150 -9.67 -17.36 -27.37
CA ARG A 150 -9.68 -18.76 -27.85
C ARG A 150 -10.90 -19.56 -27.39
N ARG A 151 -11.57 -19.13 -26.32
CA ARG A 151 -12.84 -19.68 -25.83
C ARG A 151 -14.05 -18.83 -26.24
N GLY A 152 -13.88 -17.89 -27.16
CA GLY A 152 -14.95 -17.00 -27.62
C GLY A 152 -15.36 -15.94 -26.60
N LEU A 153 -14.51 -15.66 -25.60
CA LEU A 153 -14.79 -14.69 -24.56
C LEU A 153 -14.04 -13.37 -24.80
N ALA A 154 -14.77 -12.26 -24.66
CA ALA A 154 -14.16 -10.95 -24.49
C ALA A 154 -13.85 -10.70 -23.01
N ALA A 155 -12.66 -10.18 -22.71
CA ALA A 155 -12.27 -9.82 -21.33
C ALA A 155 -13.27 -8.85 -20.66
N GLY A 156 -13.83 -7.92 -21.44
CA GLY A 156 -14.87 -7.00 -20.97
C GLY A 156 -16.13 -7.72 -20.48
N ALA A 157 -16.57 -8.78 -21.15
CA ALA A 157 -17.75 -9.55 -20.74
C ALA A 157 -17.52 -10.32 -19.44
N VAL A 158 -16.34 -10.93 -19.28
CA VAL A 158 -15.96 -11.61 -18.03
C VAL A 158 -15.87 -10.61 -16.88
N ARG A 159 -15.31 -9.43 -17.13
CA ARG A 159 -15.23 -8.34 -16.15
C ARG A 159 -16.64 -7.92 -15.72
N GLU A 160 -17.51 -7.57 -16.65
CA GLU A 160 -18.89 -7.15 -16.35
C GLU A 160 -19.66 -8.22 -15.54
N ALA A 161 -19.50 -9.50 -15.90
CA ALA A 161 -20.10 -10.60 -15.15
C ALA A 161 -19.56 -10.69 -13.72
N LEU A 162 -18.24 -10.52 -13.54
CA LEU A 162 -17.59 -10.55 -12.23
C LEU A 162 -17.99 -9.35 -11.36
N GLU A 163 -18.10 -8.16 -11.93
CA GLU A 163 -18.60 -6.97 -11.23
C GLU A 163 -20.05 -7.16 -10.76
N ALA A 164 -20.89 -7.77 -11.61
CA ALA A 164 -22.27 -8.12 -11.24
C ALA A 164 -22.32 -9.13 -10.09
N GLU A 165 -21.46 -10.15 -10.09
CA GLU A 165 -21.35 -11.11 -8.98
C GLU A 165 -20.87 -10.46 -7.69
N LEU A 166 -19.88 -9.58 -7.75
CA LEU A 166 -19.39 -8.84 -6.58
C LEU A 166 -20.45 -7.88 -6.02
N ALA A 167 -21.29 -7.29 -6.87
CA ALA A 167 -22.41 -6.46 -6.44
C ALA A 167 -23.49 -7.27 -5.70
N LEU A 168 -23.70 -8.53 -6.09
CA LEU A 168 -24.65 -9.47 -5.47
C LEU A 168 -24.08 -10.17 -4.24
N ALA A 169 -22.76 -10.36 -4.19
CA ALA A 169 -22.11 -11.03 -3.08
C ALA A 169 -22.50 -10.34 -1.77
N PRO A 170 -22.94 -11.10 -0.75
CA PRO A 170 -23.31 -10.52 0.53
C PRO A 170 -22.10 -9.78 1.08
N ARG A 171 -22.15 -8.45 1.02
CA ARG A 171 -21.13 -7.60 1.64
C ARG A 171 -21.03 -8.07 3.08
N PRO A 172 -19.82 -8.30 3.62
CA PRO A 172 -19.64 -8.78 4.99
C PRO A 172 -20.01 -7.69 6.02
N ALA A 173 -21.24 -7.19 5.98
CA ALA A 173 -21.85 -6.30 6.95
C ALA A 173 -21.83 -6.94 8.35
N ARG A 174 -21.92 -8.27 8.42
CA ARG A 174 -21.82 -9.03 9.68
C ARG A 174 -20.43 -8.95 10.34
N ARG A 175 -19.36 -8.88 9.55
CA ARG A 175 -17.98 -8.76 10.07
C ARG A 175 -17.61 -7.31 10.36
N GLN A 176 -18.15 -6.34 9.63
CA GLN A 176 -18.03 -4.93 10.00
C GLN A 176 -18.75 -4.62 11.32
N ALA A 177 -19.94 -5.19 11.55
CA ALA A 177 -20.64 -5.06 12.83
C ALA A 177 -19.90 -5.76 13.99
N GLU A 178 -19.26 -6.91 13.72
CA GLU A 178 -18.41 -7.61 14.69
C GLU A 178 -17.10 -6.87 14.99
N ILE A 179 -16.49 -6.25 13.97
CA ILE A 179 -15.36 -5.33 14.13
C ILE A 179 -15.82 -4.12 14.94
N ILE A 180 -16.93 -3.45 14.60
CA ILE A 180 -17.46 -2.31 15.38
C ILE A 180 -17.76 -2.70 16.84
N ARG A 181 -18.25 -3.93 17.10
CA ARG A 181 -18.38 -4.47 18.47
C ARG A 181 -17.04 -4.74 19.16
N SER A 182 -16.01 -5.17 18.42
CA SER A 182 -14.68 -5.42 18.98
C SER A 182 -13.91 -4.14 19.32
N TRP A 183 -14.34 -2.98 18.79
CA TRP A 183 -13.75 -1.66 19.11
C TRP A 183 -13.97 -1.24 20.58
N GLY A 184 -14.72 -2.02 21.37
CA GLY A 184 -14.84 -1.84 22.82
C GLY A 184 -13.55 -2.03 23.62
N THR A 185 -12.46 -2.55 23.02
CA THR A 185 -11.15 -2.60 23.69
C THR A 185 -10.24 -1.46 23.22
N THR A 186 -9.80 -0.62 24.16
CA THR A 186 -8.90 0.53 23.96
C THR A 186 -7.53 0.17 23.36
N ALA A 187 -7.20 -1.11 23.18
CA ALA A 187 -5.97 -1.52 22.49
C ALA A 187 -6.16 -1.67 20.97
N GLN A 188 -7.38 -1.92 20.48
CA GLN A 188 -7.57 -2.27 19.07
C GLN A 188 -7.60 -1.05 18.13
N TRP A 189 -8.11 0.10 18.59
CA TRP A 189 -8.13 1.35 17.81
C TRP A 189 -6.71 1.90 17.54
N LEU A 190 -5.76 1.69 18.46
CA LEU A 190 -4.34 2.00 18.27
C LEU A 190 -3.70 1.13 17.18
N ASN A 191 -4.18 -0.11 17.05
CA ASN A 191 -3.70 -1.08 16.08
C ASN A 191 -4.57 -1.14 14.82
N SER A 192 -5.43 -0.15 14.58
CA SER A 192 -6.14 -0.05 13.31
C SER A 192 -5.23 0.60 12.27
N PRO A 193 -5.07 0.00 11.07
CA PRO A 193 -4.25 0.60 10.03
C PRO A 193 -4.84 1.95 9.65
N ALA A 194 -3.99 2.98 9.58
CA ALA A 194 -4.42 4.27 9.06
C ALA A 194 -4.39 4.21 7.54
N VAL A 195 -5.54 4.43 6.92
CA VAL A 195 -5.65 4.55 5.46
C VAL A 195 -5.11 5.92 5.06
N GLY A 196 -4.20 5.96 4.09
CA GLY A 196 -3.76 7.22 3.45
C GLY A 196 -2.52 7.91 4.02
N VAL A 197 -1.59 7.21 4.68
CA VAL A 197 -0.25 7.78 4.92
C VAL A 197 0.67 7.42 3.73
N PRO A 198 1.10 8.41 2.92
CA PRO A 198 1.97 8.21 1.79
C PRO A 198 3.34 7.73 2.29
N ARG A 199 3.82 6.64 1.69
CA ARG A 199 5.11 6.02 2.00
C ARG A 199 6.29 6.65 1.25
N ARG A 200 6.00 7.53 0.30
CA ARG A 200 7.00 8.23 -0.53
C ARG A 200 6.81 9.73 -0.38
N PHE A 201 7.84 10.41 0.15
CA PHE A 201 7.87 11.87 0.24
C PHE A 201 8.50 12.43 -1.02
N GLY A 202 7.67 12.74 -2.01
CA GLY A 202 8.10 13.59 -3.11
C GLY A 202 8.45 15.00 -2.62
N VAL A 203 9.13 15.79 -3.46
CA VAL A 203 9.56 17.18 -3.15
C VAL A 203 8.43 18.05 -2.57
N GLY A 204 7.21 17.91 -3.09
CA GLY A 204 6.05 18.65 -2.57
C GLY A 204 5.70 18.31 -1.11
N GLY A 205 5.96 17.08 -0.66
CA GLY A 205 5.80 16.70 0.74
C GLY A 205 6.83 17.38 1.65
N MET A 206 8.09 17.48 1.19
CA MET A 206 9.13 18.18 1.94
C MET A 206 8.80 19.66 2.12
N LEU A 207 8.34 20.35 1.05
CA LEU A 207 7.97 21.76 1.12
C LEU A 207 6.87 22.04 2.15
N VAL A 208 5.86 21.17 2.22
CA VAL A 208 4.77 21.34 3.20
C VAL A 208 5.23 21.06 4.62
N ILE A 209 6.10 20.06 4.83
CA ILE A 209 6.70 19.81 6.16
C ILE A 209 7.50 21.04 6.61
N VAL A 210 8.36 21.60 5.74
CA VAL A 210 9.14 22.81 6.04
C VAL A 210 8.23 24.00 6.34
N THR A 211 7.15 24.18 5.58
CA THR A 211 6.16 25.24 5.82
C THR A 211 5.49 25.09 7.18
N MET A 212 5.12 23.86 7.56
CA MET A 212 4.53 23.56 8.86
C MET A 212 5.49 23.90 10.01
N PHE A 213 6.77 23.52 9.90
CA PHE A 213 7.78 23.92 10.89
C PHE A 213 7.97 25.43 10.95
N GLY A 214 7.90 26.12 9.81
CA GLY A 214 7.93 27.60 9.77
C GLY A 214 6.77 28.22 10.55
N LEU A 215 5.54 27.73 10.36
CA LEU A 215 4.36 28.19 11.11
C LEU A 215 4.50 27.88 12.61
N LEU A 216 4.99 26.70 12.96
CA LEU A 216 5.21 26.28 14.34
C LEU A 216 6.22 27.20 15.04
N TYR A 217 7.37 27.47 14.40
CA TYR A 217 8.37 28.39 14.93
C TYR A 217 7.90 29.84 14.98
N GLY A 218 7.14 30.31 13.98
CA GLY A 218 6.51 31.62 14.02
C GLY A 218 5.56 31.77 15.20
N GLY A 219 4.77 30.73 15.51
CA GLY A 219 3.91 30.69 16.69
C GLY A 219 4.69 30.71 18.00
N LEU A 220 5.75 29.91 18.12
CA LEU A 220 6.63 29.94 19.30
C LEU A 220 7.32 31.30 19.49
N GLN A 221 7.74 31.94 18.40
CA GLN A 221 8.34 33.26 18.43
C GLN A 221 7.33 34.33 18.88
N TRP A 222 6.10 34.26 18.39
CA TRP A 222 5.03 35.16 18.81
C TRP A 222 4.73 35.04 20.32
N LEU A 223 4.88 33.84 20.89
CA LEU A 223 4.77 33.59 22.33
C LEU A 223 6.05 33.93 23.11
N HIS A 224 7.08 34.48 22.46
CA HIS A 224 8.38 34.79 23.05
C HIS A 224 9.02 33.57 23.75
N ALA A 225 8.83 32.38 23.20
CA ALA A 225 9.39 31.16 23.78
C ALA A 225 10.93 31.22 23.81
N PRO A 226 11.58 30.64 24.84
CA PRO A 226 13.04 30.60 24.89
C PRO A 226 13.60 29.62 23.83
N PRO A 227 14.84 29.81 23.33
CA PRO A 227 15.41 28.98 22.26
C PRO A 227 15.43 27.48 22.56
N LEU A 228 15.56 27.09 23.83
CA LEU A 228 15.51 25.70 24.25
C LEU A 228 14.16 25.03 23.95
N VAL A 229 13.05 25.79 24.08
CA VAL A 229 11.71 25.28 23.77
C VAL A 229 11.56 25.05 22.27
N PHE A 230 12.15 25.88 21.41
CA PHE A 230 12.18 25.64 19.96
C PHE A 230 12.84 24.30 19.64
N LEU A 231 14.01 24.04 20.23
CA LEU A 231 14.73 22.79 20.02
C LEU A 231 13.93 21.57 20.50
N MET A 232 13.34 21.64 21.70
CA MET A 232 12.51 20.56 22.24
C MET A 232 11.32 20.27 21.33
N VAL A 233 10.55 21.30 20.96
CA VAL A 233 9.40 21.15 20.06
C VAL A 233 9.84 20.59 18.70
N ALA A 234 10.96 21.06 18.15
CA ALA A 234 11.50 20.57 16.89
C ALA A 234 11.83 19.07 16.93
N VAL A 235 12.59 18.66 17.96
CA VAL A 235 13.00 17.26 18.17
C VAL A 235 11.77 16.38 18.41
N PHE A 236 10.80 16.85 19.20
CA PHE A 236 9.57 16.12 19.46
C PHE A 236 8.78 15.88 18.17
N PHE A 237 8.46 16.92 17.39
CA PHE A 237 7.68 16.78 16.15
C PHE A 237 8.43 15.98 15.08
N ALA A 238 9.74 16.22 14.90
CA ALA A 238 10.55 15.45 13.96
C ALA A 238 10.62 13.97 14.37
N GLY A 239 10.82 13.69 15.66
CA GLY A 239 10.84 12.35 16.21
C GLY A 239 9.49 11.63 16.07
N LEU A 240 8.37 12.32 16.27
CA LEU A 240 7.02 11.77 16.02
C LEU A 240 6.83 11.44 14.54
N ALA A 241 7.19 12.35 13.64
CA ALA A 241 7.07 12.14 12.19
C ALA A 241 7.93 10.96 11.72
N LEU A 242 9.21 10.93 12.14
CA LEU A 242 10.11 9.82 11.84
C LEU A 242 9.61 8.50 12.43
N GLY A 243 9.13 8.51 13.67
CA GLY A 243 8.60 7.31 14.29
C GLY A 243 7.32 6.81 13.62
N GLN A 244 6.44 7.70 13.15
CA GLN A 244 5.29 7.30 12.32
C GLN A 244 5.75 6.64 11.02
N MET A 245 6.80 7.14 10.38
CA MET A 245 7.34 6.57 9.12
C MET A 245 8.06 5.23 9.35
N LEU A 246 8.90 5.15 10.37
CA LEU A 246 9.81 4.02 10.61
C LEU A 246 9.14 2.90 11.40
N LEU A 247 8.37 3.23 12.45
CA LEU A 247 7.77 2.20 13.31
C LEU A 247 6.67 1.47 12.57
N ARG A 248 6.82 0.14 12.50
CA ARG A 248 5.88 -0.76 11.83
C ARG A 248 5.65 -0.38 10.34
N GLY A 249 6.63 0.27 9.71
CA GLY A 249 6.60 0.65 8.29
C GLY A 249 5.42 1.55 7.92
N GLY A 250 5.05 2.51 8.77
CA GLY A 250 3.95 3.45 8.50
C GLY A 250 2.54 2.90 8.71
N ARG A 251 2.40 1.64 9.13
CA ARG A 251 1.08 0.97 9.15
C ARG A 251 0.17 1.42 10.29
N PHE A 252 0.74 1.77 11.45
CA PHE A 252 -0.02 2.11 12.65
C PHE A 252 0.43 3.46 13.21
N PRO A 253 0.20 4.57 12.49
CA PRO A 253 0.75 5.88 12.87
C PRO A 253 0.24 6.36 14.23
N ARG A 254 -0.99 6.00 14.62
CA ARG A 254 -1.55 6.33 15.94
C ARG A 254 -0.77 5.67 17.07
N ALA A 255 -0.57 4.36 17.00
CA ALA A 255 0.24 3.63 17.97
C ALA A 255 1.70 4.09 17.95
N ALA A 256 2.25 4.38 16.76
CA ALA A 256 3.61 4.90 16.62
C ALA A 256 3.74 6.24 17.37
N SER A 257 2.82 7.18 17.14
CA SER A 257 2.80 8.47 17.81
C SER A 257 2.66 8.39 19.32
N VAL A 258 1.76 7.54 19.83
CA VAL A 258 1.62 7.31 21.27
C VAL A 258 2.92 6.78 21.86
N LYS A 259 3.53 5.77 21.22
CA LYS A 259 4.80 5.19 21.68
C LYS A 259 5.94 6.19 21.64
N MET A 260 6.07 6.92 20.54
CA MET A 260 7.12 7.92 20.40
C MET A 260 6.93 9.06 21.39
N GLY A 261 5.71 9.53 21.61
CA GLY A 261 5.43 10.54 22.61
C GLY A 261 5.76 10.06 24.04
N ALA A 262 5.41 8.81 24.35
CA ALA A 262 5.73 8.16 25.63
C ALA A 262 7.24 7.98 25.87
N ILE A 263 8.07 8.09 24.82
CA ILE A 263 9.53 7.95 24.90
C ILE A 263 10.20 9.33 24.86
N LEU A 264 9.90 10.13 23.84
CA LEU A 264 10.57 11.39 23.56
C LEU A 264 10.29 12.44 24.63
N TRP A 265 9.04 12.58 25.07
CA TRP A 265 8.69 13.59 26.05
C TRP A 265 9.37 13.37 27.41
N PRO A 266 9.32 12.15 28.02
CA PRO A 266 10.13 11.84 29.20
C PRO A 266 11.63 12.06 29.00
N ALA A 267 12.18 11.70 27.84
CA ALA A 267 13.59 11.91 27.54
C ALA A 267 13.95 13.40 27.51
N GLU A 268 13.12 14.23 26.91
CA GLU A 268 13.28 15.69 26.89
C GLU A 268 13.16 16.30 28.30
N VAL A 269 12.17 15.88 29.09
CA VAL A 269 12.02 16.30 30.49
C VAL A 269 13.23 15.90 31.33
N PHE A 270 13.75 14.69 31.13
CA PHE A 270 14.97 14.21 31.80
C PHE A 270 16.17 15.09 31.49
N LEU A 271 16.43 15.35 30.21
CA LEU A 271 17.56 16.19 29.76
C LEU A 271 17.41 17.64 30.27
N LEU A 272 16.19 18.18 30.25
CA LEU A 272 15.90 19.51 30.78
C LEU A 272 16.13 19.57 32.29
N ALA A 273 15.69 18.56 33.05
CA ALA A 273 15.89 18.49 34.48
C ALA A 273 17.38 18.42 34.85
N LEU A 274 18.18 17.65 34.10
CA LEU A 274 19.63 17.61 34.28
C LEU A 274 20.27 18.97 33.96
N TYR A 275 19.87 19.60 32.85
CA TYR A 275 20.40 20.91 32.43
C TYR A 275 20.11 22.01 33.47
N VAL A 276 18.85 22.13 33.89
CA VAL A 276 18.41 23.13 34.88
C VAL A 276 19.03 22.83 36.24
N GLY A 277 19.03 21.58 36.68
CA GLY A 277 19.59 21.22 37.97
C GLY A 277 21.11 21.45 38.04
N TYR A 278 21.85 21.25 36.94
CA TYR A 278 23.27 21.61 36.87
C TYR A 278 23.50 23.13 36.93
N ARG A 279 22.58 23.93 36.35
CA ARG A 279 22.65 25.40 36.41
C ARG A 279 22.33 25.96 37.79
N VAL A 280 21.38 25.37 38.50
CA VAL A 280 20.90 25.86 39.81
C VAL A 280 21.74 25.32 40.97
N ASN A 281 22.17 24.06 40.89
CA ASN A 281 22.96 23.42 41.92
C ASN A 281 24.26 22.84 41.32
N PRO A 282 25.40 23.53 41.47
CA PRO A 282 26.70 23.07 40.95
C PRO A 282 27.15 21.73 41.53
N SER A 283 26.63 21.35 42.70
CA SER A 283 26.88 20.03 43.31
C SER A 283 26.22 18.88 42.55
N GLY A 284 25.42 19.20 41.53
CA GLY A 284 24.84 18.26 40.57
C GLY A 284 23.34 18.03 40.81
N PRO A 285 22.55 17.85 39.73
CA PRO A 285 21.17 17.40 39.85
C PRO A 285 21.13 16.00 40.48
N SER A 286 20.15 15.75 41.36
CA SER A 286 19.86 14.37 41.78
C SER A 286 19.35 13.59 40.56
N VAL A 287 20.17 12.71 39.99
CA VAL A 287 19.80 11.87 38.84
C VAL A 287 18.51 11.09 39.12
N GLY A 288 18.34 10.61 40.36
CA GLY A 288 17.11 9.94 40.81
C GLY A 288 15.85 10.82 40.68
N GLY A 289 15.95 12.10 41.05
CA GLY A 289 14.85 13.06 40.89
C GLY A 289 14.51 13.32 39.41
N ALA A 290 15.51 13.44 38.54
CA ALA A 290 15.30 13.60 37.11
C ALA A 290 14.64 12.36 36.47
N LEU A 291 15.06 11.15 36.88
CA LEU A 291 14.45 9.90 36.42
C LEU A 291 12.99 9.78 36.88
N LEU A 292 12.69 10.13 38.13
CA LEU A 292 11.32 10.12 38.64
C LEU A 292 10.44 11.12 37.88
N ALA A 293 10.94 12.33 37.64
CA ALA A 293 10.23 13.34 36.85
C ALA A 293 9.93 12.85 35.42
N ALA A 294 10.90 12.22 34.77
CA ALA A 294 10.70 11.62 33.45
C ALA A 294 9.65 10.50 33.47
N ALA A 295 9.72 9.58 34.45
CA ALA A 295 8.81 8.45 34.56
C ALA A 295 7.35 8.89 34.76
N VAL A 296 7.10 9.89 35.61
CA VAL A 296 5.76 10.46 35.83
C VAL A 296 5.20 11.11 34.56
N ASN A 297 6.07 11.57 33.65
CA ASN A 297 5.67 12.23 32.41
C ASN A 297 5.38 11.26 31.24
N ILE A 298 5.53 9.94 31.41
CA ILE A 298 5.24 8.96 30.35
C ILE A 298 3.78 9.07 29.83
N PRO A 299 2.73 9.11 30.68
CA PRO A 299 1.35 9.21 30.20
C PRO A 299 1.06 10.52 29.49
N ILE A 300 1.64 11.62 29.97
CA ILE A 300 1.54 12.95 29.34
C ILE A 300 2.19 12.91 27.96
N GLY A 301 3.39 12.34 27.86
CA GLY A 301 4.08 12.13 26.61
C GLY A 301 3.26 11.31 25.61
N ALA A 302 2.66 10.21 26.07
CA ALA A 302 1.79 9.36 25.25
C ALA A 302 0.60 10.14 24.68
N PHE A 303 -0.04 10.96 25.51
CA PHE A 303 -1.17 11.81 25.13
C PHE A 303 -0.76 12.91 24.14
N LEU A 304 0.30 13.66 24.44
CA LEU A 304 0.85 14.70 23.55
C LEU A 304 1.31 14.10 22.22
N GLY A 305 1.95 12.92 22.26
CA GLY A 305 2.36 12.18 21.08
C GLY A 305 1.17 11.89 20.17
N TYR A 306 0.05 11.44 20.73
CA TYR A 306 -1.17 11.22 19.96
C TYR A 306 -1.70 12.51 19.30
N LEU A 307 -1.83 13.60 20.06
CA LEU A 307 -2.33 14.88 19.55
C LEU A 307 -1.45 15.44 18.42
N CYS A 308 -0.14 15.55 18.68
CA CYS A 308 0.82 16.04 17.70
C CYS A 308 0.92 15.09 16.50
N GLY A 309 0.86 13.79 16.73
CA GLY A 309 0.83 12.77 15.68
C GLY A 309 -0.40 12.89 14.77
N CYS A 310 -1.57 13.23 15.31
CA CYS A 310 -2.77 13.54 14.55
C CYS A 310 -2.60 14.80 13.68
N LEU A 311 -1.93 15.84 14.19
CA LEU A 311 -1.62 17.04 13.40
C LEU A 311 -0.69 16.71 12.23
N VAL A 312 0.40 15.96 12.48
CA VAL A 312 1.32 15.50 11.43
C VAL A 312 0.59 14.67 10.38
N ALA A 313 -0.24 13.71 10.81
CA ALA A 313 -1.04 12.90 9.90
C ALA A 313 -2.08 13.72 9.12
N GLY A 314 -2.69 14.74 9.73
CA GLY A 314 -3.64 15.63 9.08
C GLY A 314 -3.01 16.43 7.94
N VAL A 315 -1.82 16.98 8.16
CA VAL A 315 -1.06 17.69 7.11
C VAL A 315 -0.75 16.77 5.93
N VAL A 316 -0.38 15.54 6.22
CA VAL A 316 -0.10 14.51 5.23
C VAL A 316 -1.36 14.12 4.43
N LEU A 317 -2.52 14.01 5.08
CA LEU A 317 -3.79 13.77 4.38
C LEU A 317 -4.18 14.94 3.47
N LEU A 318 -3.97 16.18 3.90
CA LEU A 318 -4.22 17.37 3.08
C LEU A 318 -3.35 17.39 1.81
N LEU A 319 -2.09 16.94 1.93
CA LEU A 319 -1.19 16.79 0.78
C LEU A 319 -1.72 15.80 -0.25
N ASP A 320 -2.19 14.63 0.20
CA ASP A 320 -2.72 13.61 -0.69
C ASP A 320 -4.03 14.04 -1.33
N MET A 321 -4.90 14.73 -0.58
CA MET A 321 -6.11 15.34 -1.12
C MET A 321 -5.79 16.39 -2.20
N GLY A 322 -4.77 17.24 -1.99
CA GLY A 322 -4.32 18.22 -2.98
C GLY A 322 -3.79 17.58 -4.26
N ARG A 323 -3.07 16.46 -4.15
CA ARG A 323 -2.60 15.68 -5.31
C ARG A 323 -3.77 15.09 -6.09
N GLU A 324 -4.74 14.51 -5.40
CA GLU A 324 -5.92 13.92 -6.02
C GLU A 324 -6.75 14.97 -6.76
N LEU A 325 -7.01 16.13 -6.13
CA LEU A 325 -7.67 17.27 -6.77
C LEU A 325 -6.94 17.71 -8.04
N ARG A 326 -5.60 17.87 -7.96
CA ARG A 326 -4.79 18.26 -9.13
C ARG A 326 -4.88 17.22 -10.26
N ASN A 327 -4.88 15.93 -9.93
CA ASN A 327 -5.02 14.86 -10.92
C ASN A 327 -6.40 14.90 -11.59
N ARG A 328 -7.48 15.15 -10.82
CA ARG A 328 -8.83 15.33 -11.36
C ARG A 328 -8.89 16.51 -12.33
N PHE A 329 -8.36 17.67 -11.96
CA PHE A 329 -8.30 18.82 -12.86
C PHE A 329 -7.52 18.54 -14.15
N ARG A 330 -6.40 17.80 -14.05
CA ARG A 330 -5.62 17.41 -15.22
C ARG A 330 -6.42 16.49 -16.15
N ARG A 331 -7.16 15.52 -15.60
CA ARG A 331 -8.06 14.63 -16.37
C ARG A 331 -9.18 15.42 -17.05
N SER A 332 -9.85 16.32 -16.33
CA SER A 332 -10.91 17.16 -16.90
C SER A 332 -10.40 18.09 -18.02
N ARG A 333 -9.18 18.63 -17.89
CA ARG A 333 -8.59 19.44 -18.96
C ARG A 333 -8.21 18.58 -20.17
N ALA A 334 -7.79 17.33 -19.98
CA ALA A 334 -7.49 16.41 -21.08
C ALA A 334 -8.74 16.02 -21.88
N THR A 335 -9.90 15.88 -21.23
CA THR A 335 -11.16 15.58 -21.91
C THR A 335 -11.76 16.77 -22.67
N HIS A 336 -11.37 18.00 -22.32
CA HIS A 336 -11.84 19.22 -23.00
C HIS A 336 -10.89 19.79 -24.05
N LEU A 337 -9.67 19.25 -24.17
CA LEU A 337 -8.81 19.61 -25.30
C LEU A 337 -9.45 19.04 -26.57
N PRO A 338 -9.74 19.87 -27.58
CA PRO A 338 -10.33 19.40 -28.83
C PRO A 338 -9.44 18.28 -29.37
N ALA A 339 -10.06 17.17 -29.79
CA ALA A 339 -9.36 16.04 -30.38
C ALA A 339 -8.35 16.60 -31.38
N LYS A 340 -7.06 16.26 -31.19
CA LYS A 340 -5.98 16.73 -32.05
C LYS A 340 -6.42 16.44 -33.48
N VAL A 341 -6.65 17.48 -34.28
CA VAL A 341 -7.12 17.33 -35.65
C VAL A 341 -6.13 16.38 -36.33
N PRO A 342 -6.60 15.24 -36.88
CA PRO A 342 -5.70 14.30 -37.53
C PRO A 342 -4.90 15.07 -38.59
N PRO A 343 -3.59 14.80 -38.72
CA PRO A 343 -2.78 15.49 -39.71
C PRO A 343 -3.44 15.35 -41.08
N GLU A 344 -3.60 16.48 -41.79
CA GLU A 344 -4.15 16.45 -43.14
C GLU A 344 -3.36 15.44 -43.99
N PRO A 345 -4.03 14.58 -44.77
CA PRO A 345 -3.35 13.65 -45.64
C PRO A 345 -2.44 14.44 -46.60
N PRO A 346 -1.23 13.94 -46.91
CA PRO A 346 -0.29 14.64 -47.79
C PRO A 346 -0.98 14.91 -49.13
N VAL A 347 -1.05 16.20 -49.50
CA VAL A 347 -1.61 16.63 -50.78
C VAL A 347 -0.75 16.00 -51.89
N THR A 348 -1.32 15.07 -52.63
CA THR A 348 -0.67 14.50 -53.81
C THR A 348 -0.66 15.56 -54.90
N ALA A 349 0.53 16.08 -55.23
CA ALA A 349 0.72 16.95 -56.38
C ALA A 349 0.36 16.17 -57.66
N ARG A 350 -0.55 16.74 -58.46
CA ARG A 350 -0.93 16.22 -59.78
C ARG A 350 -0.02 16.76 -60.87
#